data_AF-A0A385ST77-F1
#
_entry.id   AF-A0A385ST77-F1
#
_cell.length_a   1.000
_cell.length_b   1.000
_cell.length_c   1.000
_cell.angle_alpha   90.00
_cell.angle_beta   90.00
_cell.angle_gamma   90.00
#
_symmetry.space_group_name_H-M   'P 1'
#
loop_
_entity.id
_entity.type
_entity.pdbx_description
1 polymer ?
#
loop_
_entity_poly.entity_id
_entity_poly.type
_entity_poly.pdbx_seq_one_letter_code
_entity_poly.pdbx_strand_id
1 'polypeptide(L)'
;MAGLDFIKKNALTFSAILVLALITVNTGIIYYNDWVLKDTTRVKAETERAGYLVGQVWNQVVRNMDVGMRGYAITKNESLLGPLRDGARDNPIIFAELRTLTKKQGFQHPAAIDSMATGVEAFINSTQKMVDLIKIDSMTEFHAALSADPGRDAWFIYDRNARTINGFENARSEEAQASYEDANFRTLVVQTILNIIAFPSMLFLIVNIRKERKERKNLFSKLEENNRAFLFNPGTATDDIRENDVIDDSIRNFKTATHFINQVSNGNFAVTWDGFTSENEKYNTTNLAGELVLMRDRLKQIKAQDEIRNWTTEGLARFSEVLRKNQDNLEALSLDILTFLTKYLQAQQGCLFILQEDLEDETHMFLDMSACYAFDKRKFVTKKLEIGQGLIGQAFLEGTPVVLTDVPGGYTEITSGLGHKTPTCLLIVPMKANEKVEAVIELAGFQKFEKYQVEFLEKVGELTASTLGSVKNNEKMKLVLERFKVQTEQLKSQEEELRQNLEEMEATQEALQRAEKEKQA
;
A
#
# COMPACT_ATOMS: atom_id res chain seq x y z
N MET A 1 -29.31 10.30 -24.55
CA MET A 1 -27.92 10.36 -24.03
C MET A 1 -27.45 9.03 -23.43
N ALA A 2 -28.27 8.32 -22.64
CA ALA A 2 -27.87 7.04 -22.01
C ALA A 2 -27.38 5.93 -22.97
N GLY A 3 -27.98 5.79 -24.16
CA GLY A 3 -27.55 4.78 -25.14
C GLY A 3 -26.17 5.05 -25.76
N LEU A 4 -25.79 6.32 -25.90
CA LEU A 4 -24.49 6.70 -26.50
C LEU A 4 -23.32 6.43 -25.53
N ASP A 5 -23.55 6.63 -24.23
CA ASP A 5 -22.56 6.33 -23.19
C ASP A 5 -22.40 4.83 -22.97
N PHE A 6 -23.48 4.05 -23.07
CA PHE A 6 -23.40 2.59 -23.02
C PHE A 6 -22.54 2.03 -24.17
N ILE A 7 -22.72 2.57 -25.38
CA ILE A 7 -21.93 2.18 -26.56
C ILE A 7 -20.47 2.59 -26.38
N LYS A 8 -20.17 3.79 -25.89
CA LYS A 8 -18.78 4.22 -25.61
C LYS A 8 -18.10 3.33 -24.58
N LYS A 9 -18.80 2.97 -23.50
CA LYS A 9 -18.26 2.15 -22.42
C LYS A 9 -17.93 0.72 -22.86
N ASN A 10 -18.69 0.19 -23.82
CA ASN A 10 -18.54 -1.18 -24.31
C ASN A 10 -17.95 -1.26 -25.73
N ALA A 11 -17.42 -0.16 -26.27
CA ALA A 11 -16.95 -0.08 -27.65
C ALA A 11 -15.84 -1.10 -27.96
N LEU A 12 -14.96 -1.36 -27.00
CA LEU A 12 -13.91 -2.39 -27.10
C LEU A 12 -14.51 -3.79 -27.22
N THR A 13 -15.48 -4.12 -26.37
CA THR A 13 -16.16 -5.42 -26.37
C THR A 13 -16.93 -5.63 -27.66
N PHE A 14 -17.66 -4.61 -28.13
CA PHE A 14 -18.36 -4.66 -29.42
C PHE A 14 -17.39 -4.84 -30.59
N SER A 15 -16.28 -4.12 -30.62
CA SER A 15 -15.25 -4.25 -31.66
C SER A 15 -14.62 -5.65 -31.65
N ALA A 16 -14.34 -6.22 -30.48
CA ALA A 16 -13.81 -7.58 -30.35
C ALA A 16 -14.82 -8.64 -30.85
N ILE A 17 -16.10 -8.52 -30.47
CA ILE A 17 -17.17 -9.40 -30.93
C ILE A 17 -17.34 -9.30 -32.45
N LEU A 18 -17.30 -8.07 -33.00
CA LEU A 18 -17.39 -7.84 -34.43
C LEU A 18 -16.24 -8.53 -35.18
N VAL A 19 -15.00 -8.39 -34.72
CA VAL A 19 -13.84 -9.07 -35.32
C VAL A 19 -14.02 -10.59 -35.30
N LEU A 20 -14.50 -11.16 -34.19
CA LEU A 20 -14.75 -12.60 -34.07
C LEU A 20 -15.87 -13.08 -35.01
N ALA A 21 -16.93 -12.31 -35.17
CA ALA A 21 -18.00 -12.59 -36.12
C ALA A 21 -17.50 -12.54 -37.57
N LEU A 22 -16.68 -11.55 -37.92
CA LEU A 22 -16.08 -11.41 -39.27
C LEU A 22 -15.17 -12.61 -39.60
N ILE A 23 -14.37 -13.09 -38.64
CA ILE A 23 -13.53 -14.29 -38.81
C ILE A 23 -14.40 -15.53 -39.07
N THR A 24 -15.51 -15.66 -38.35
CA THR A 24 -16.44 -16.80 -38.50
C THR A 24 -17.08 -16.79 -39.88
N VAL A 25 -17.56 -15.63 -40.34
CA VAL A 25 -18.13 -15.45 -41.68
C VAL A 25 -17.09 -15.74 -42.76
N ASN A 26 -15.86 -15.22 -42.62
CA ASN A 26 -14.76 -15.48 -43.55
C ASN A 26 -14.47 -16.98 -43.67
N THR A 27 -14.44 -17.69 -42.55
CA THR A 27 -14.22 -19.13 -42.52
C THR A 27 -15.32 -19.87 -43.29
N GLY A 28 -16.59 -19.50 -43.07
CA GLY A 28 -17.72 -20.09 -43.79
C GLY A 28 -17.65 -19.91 -45.32
N ILE A 29 -17.20 -18.74 -45.79
CA ILE A 29 -17.03 -18.46 -47.22
C ILE A 29 -15.92 -19.31 -47.83
N ILE A 30 -14.80 -19.48 -47.12
CA ILE A 30 -13.70 -20.34 -47.57
C ILE A 30 -14.18 -21.79 -47.76
N TYR A 31 -14.95 -22.31 -46.81
CA TYR A 31 -15.55 -23.64 -46.93
C TYR A 31 -16.51 -23.77 -48.11
N TYR A 32 -17.35 -22.76 -48.33
CA TYR A 32 -18.26 -22.76 -49.48
C TYR A 32 -17.49 -22.75 -50.81
N ASN A 33 -16.45 -21.93 -50.94
CA ASN A 33 -15.67 -21.85 -52.17
C ASN A 33 -14.90 -23.15 -52.45
N ASP A 34 -14.31 -23.77 -51.42
CA ASP A 34 -13.66 -25.10 -51.54
C ASP A 34 -14.66 -26.18 -52.02
N TRP A 35 -15.90 -26.12 -51.52
CA TRP A 35 -16.96 -27.02 -51.97
C TRP A 35 -17.30 -26.80 -53.46
N VAL A 36 -17.48 -25.57 -53.91
CA VAL A 36 -17.75 -25.25 -55.33
C VAL A 36 -16.59 -25.71 -56.22
N LEU A 37 -15.34 -25.45 -55.82
CA LEU A 37 -14.15 -25.87 -56.56
C LEU A 37 -14.09 -27.40 -56.74
N LYS A 38 -14.36 -28.16 -55.67
CA LYS A 38 -14.41 -29.62 -55.71
C LYS A 38 -15.51 -30.13 -56.63
N ASP A 39 -16.69 -29.50 -56.57
CA ASP A 39 -17.82 -29.86 -57.42
C ASP A 39 -17.52 -29.61 -58.91
N THR A 40 -17.02 -28.42 -59.25
CA THR A 40 -16.61 -28.07 -60.63
C THR A 40 -15.54 -29.02 -61.16
N THR A 41 -14.52 -29.35 -60.35
CA THR A 41 -13.48 -30.30 -60.74
C THR A 41 -14.05 -31.69 -61.00
N ARG A 42 -14.98 -32.14 -60.16
CA ARG A 42 -15.66 -33.43 -60.35
C ARG A 42 -16.48 -33.44 -61.64
N VAL A 43 -17.31 -32.42 -61.88
CA VAL A 43 -18.13 -32.31 -63.09
C VAL A 43 -17.26 -32.30 -64.34
N LYS A 44 -16.18 -31.54 -64.35
CA LYS A 44 -15.23 -31.49 -65.47
C LYS A 44 -14.57 -32.84 -65.75
N ALA A 45 -14.15 -33.57 -64.72
CA ALA A 45 -13.58 -34.91 -64.89
C ALA A 45 -14.60 -35.90 -65.46
N GLU A 46 -15.87 -35.80 -65.04
CA GLU A 46 -16.95 -36.64 -65.55
C GLU A 46 -17.27 -36.30 -67.02
N THR A 47 -17.35 -35.02 -67.40
CA THR A 47 -17.63 -34.60 -68.78
C THR A 47 -16.49 -34.95 -69.74
N GLU A 48 -15.23 -34.77 -69.32
CA GLU A 48 -14.06 -35.20 -70.09
C GLU A 48 -14.03 -36.72 -70.28
N ARG A 49 -14.39 -37.50 -69.25
CA ARG A 49 -14.46 -38.96 -69.34
C ARG A 49 -15.57 -39.41 -70.31
N ALA A 50 -16.76 -38.81 -70.22
CA ALA A 50 -17.86 -39.10 -71.13
C ALA A 50 -17.49 -38.77 -72.59
N GLY A 51 -16.92 -37.59 -72.84
CA GLY A 51 -16.44 -37.20 -74.18
C GLY A 51 -15.35 -38.14 -74.71
N TYR A 52 -14.42 -38.57 -73.85
CA TYR A 52 -13.41 -39.57 -74.21
C TYR A 52 -14.04 -40.91 -74.62
N LEU A 53 -15.01 -41.42 -73.84
CA LEU A 53 -15.72 -42.67 -74.14
C LEU A 53 -16.46 -42.60 -75.47
N VAL A 54 -17.15 -41.48 -75.75
CA VAL A 54 -17.77 -41.23 -77.06
C VAL A 54 -16.72 -41.30 -78.17
N GLY A 55 -15.58 -40.63 -78.00
CA GLY A 55 -14.48 -40.70 -78.97
C GLY A 55 -13.91 -42.12 -79.18
N GLN A 56 -13.91 -42.97 -78.16
CA GLN A 56 -13.44 -44.36 -78.26
C GLN A 56 -14.35 -45.24 -79.10
N VAL A 57 -15.67 -45.01 -79.05
CA VAL A 57 -16.62 -45.73 -79.90
C VAL A 57 -16.22 -45.64 -81.37
N TRP A 58 -15.85 -44.45 -81.85
CA TRP A 58 -15.40 -44.31 -83.24
C TRP A 58 -13.96 -44.79 -83.45
N ASN A 59 -13.02 -44.31 -82.64
CA ASN A 59 -11.59 -44.51 -82.93
C ASN A 59 -11.10 -45.92 -82.57
N GLN A 60 -11.50 -46.46 -81.42
CA GLN A 60 -11.04 -47.78 -80.96
C GLN A 60 -11.91 -48.92 -81.46
N VAL A 61 -13.23 -48.72 -81.56
CA VAL A 61 -14.13 -49.77 -82.04
C VAL A 61 -14.25 -49.67 -83.57
N VAL A 62 -15.03 -48.73 -84.10
CA VAL A 62 -15.40 -48.74 -85.52
C VAL A 62 -14.18 -48.65 -86.45
N ARG A 63 -13.33 -47.62 -86.28
CA ARG A 63 -12.21 -47.33 -87.18
C ARG A 63 -11.13 -48.42 -87.15
N ASN A 64 -10.69 -48.84 -85.97
CA ASN A 64 -9.62 -49.83 -85.87
C ASN A 64 -10.08 -51.22 -86.32
N MET A 65 -11.36 -51.58 -86.09
CA MET A 65 -11.93 -52.83 -86.60
C MET A 65 -11.99 -52.85 -88.12
N ASP A 66 -12.42 -51.76 -88.76
CA ASP A 66 -12.43 -51.63 -90.22
C ASP A 66 -11.01 -51.76 -90.81
N VAL A 67 -10.04 -51.05 -90.22
CA VAL A 67 -8.63 -51.10 -90.66
C VAL A 67 -8.03 -52.51 -90.47
N GLY A 68 -8.27 -53.14 -89.32
CA GLY A 68 -7.77 -54.49 -89.04
C GLY A 68 -8.38 -55.54 -89.97
N MET A 69 -9.69 -55.46 -90.21
CA MET A 69 -10.39 -56.34 -91.15
C MET A 69 -9.86 -56.18 -92.58
N ARG A 70 -9.69 -54.95 -93.06
CA ARG A 70 -9.15 -54.68 -94.40
C ARG A 70 -7.69 -55.16 -94.53
N GLY A 71 -6.87 -54.93 -93.52
CA GLY A 71 -5.50 -55.43 -93.48
C GLY A 71 -5.44 -56.96 -93.53
N TYR A 72 -6.32 -57.64 -92.80
CA TYR A 72 -6.47 -59.10 -92.87
C TYR A 72 -6.96 -59.56 -94.24
N ALA A 73 -7.92 -58.87 -94.86
CA ALA A 73 -8.41 -59.19 -96.20
C ALA A 73 -7.29 -59.18 -97.25
N ILE A 74 -6.35 -58.24 -97.14
CA ILE A 74 -5.23 -58.05 -98.08
C ILE A 74 -4.11 -59.07 -97.83
N THR A 75 -3.75 -59.30 -96.56
CA THR A 75 -2.51 -60.03 -96.21
C THR A 75 -2.74 -61.44 -95.69
N LYS A 76 -3.99 -61.77 -95.30
CA LYS A 76 -4.37 -62.98 -94.55
C LYS A 76 -3.61 -63.19 -93.24
N ASN A 77 -2.93 -62.16 -92.72
CA ASN A 77 -2.22 -62.23 -91.44
C ASN A 77 -3.18 -62.07 -90.25
N GLU A 78 -3.45 -63.16 -89.52
CA GLU A 78 -4.36 -63.17 -88.37
C GLU A 78 -3.97 -62.19 -87.25
N SER A 79 -2.71 -61.78 -87.15
CA SER A 79 -2.30 -60.79 -86.14
C SER A 79 -3.02 -59.45 -86.31
N LEU A 80 -3.49 -59.14 -87.53
CA LEU A 80 -4.23 -57.92 -87.84
C LEU A 80 -5.70 -57.95 -87.39
N LEU A 81 -6.21 -59.09 -86.93
CA LEU A 81 -7.54 -59.22 -86.33
C LEU A 81 -7.56 -58.90 -84.82
N GLY A 82 -6.44 -58.46 -84.23
CA GLY A 82 -6.40 -57.94 -82.86
C GLY A 82 -7.46 -56.86 -82.58
N PRO A 83 -7.52 -55.77 -83.36
CA PRO A 83 -8.53 -54.73 -83.24
C PRO A 83 -9.99 -55.22 -83.31
N LEU A 84 -10.28 -56.26 -84.08
CA LEU A 84 -11.62 -56.87 -84.16
C LEU A 84 -12.05 -57.43 -82.80
N ARG A 85 -11.14 -58.17 -82.16
CA ARG A 85 -11.36 -58.79 -80.85
C ARG A 85 -11.44 -57.73 -79.75
N ASP A 86 -10.55 -56.75 -79.77
CA ASP A 86 -10.54 -55.65 -78.81
C ASP A 86 -11.81 -54.80 -78.93
N GLY A 87 -12.21 -54.41 -80.14
CA GLY A 87 -13.43 -53.64 -80.36
C GLY A 87 -14.70 -54.38 -79.92
N ALA A 88 -14.82 -55.68 -80.21
CA ALA A 88 -15.95 -56.48 -79.75
C ALA A 88 -15.99 -56.64 -78.21
N ARG A 89 -14.82 -56.73 -77.56
CA ARG A 89 -14.69 -56.80 -76.09
C ARG A 89 -15.01 -55.45 -75.42
N ASP A 90 -14.45 -54.36 -75.95
CA ASP A 90 -14.45 -53.06 -75.30
C ASP A 90 -15.76 -52.29 -75.52
N ASN A 91 -16.45 -52.53 -76.64
CA ASN A 91 -17.72 -51.90 -76.96
C ASN A 91 -18.78 -51.95 -75.83
N PRO A 92 -19.16 -53.12 -75.29
CA PRO A 92 -20.14 -53.18 -74.19
C PRO A 92 -19.66 -52.47 -72.92
N ILE A 93 -18.34 -52.47 -72.66
CA ILE A 93 -17.74 -51.80 -71.49
C ILE A 93 -17.87 -50.28 -71.63
N ILE A 94 -17.50 -49.74 -72.80
CA ILE A 94 -17.58 -48.31 -73.11
C ILE A 94 -19.01 -47.81 -72.95
N PHE A 95 -19.99 -48.53 -73.52
CA PHE A 95 -21.40 -48.13 -73.43
C PHE A 95 -22.00 -48.31 -72.03
N ALA A 96 -21.55 -49.28 -71.25
CA ALA A 96 -21.98 -49.42 -69.85
C ALA A 96 -21.48 -48.27 -68.97
N GLU A 97 -20.22 -47.87 -69.14
CA GLU A 97 -19.63 -46.74 -68.42
C GLU A 97 -20.29 -45.42 -68.85
N LEU A 98 -20.48 -45.21 -70.16
CA LEU A 98 -21.13 -44.02 -70.69
C LEU A 98 -22.55 -43.87 -70.14
N ARG A 99 -23.37 -44.94 -70.13
CA ARG A 99 -24.70 -44.92 -69.52
C ARG A 99 -24.66 -44.55 -68.04
N THR A 100 -23.67 -45.05 -67.31
CA THR A 100 -23.54 -44.79 -65.87
C THR A 100 -23.23 -43.32 -65.61
N LEU A 101 -22.27 -42.75 -66.35
CA LEU A 101 -21.88 -41.35 -66.25
C LEU A 101 -23.02 -40.42 -66.64
N THR A 102 -23.61 -40.61 -67.83
CA THR A 102 -24.67 -39.72 -68.33
C THR A 102 -25.94 -39.81 -67.49
N LYS A 103 -26.26 -40.99 -66.93
CA LYS A 103 -27.37 -41.14 -65.98
C LYS A 103 -27.12 -40.36 -64.69
N LYS A 104 -25.90 -40.43 -64.14
CA LYS A 104 -25.52 -39.66 -62.94
C LYS A 104 -25.61 -38.15 -63.17
N GLN A 105 -25.25 -37.70 -64.37
CA GLN A 105 -25.29 -36.29 -64.76
C GLN A 105 -26.70 -35.79 -65.14
N GLY A 106 -27.68 -36.67 -65.29
CA GLY A 106 -29.06 -36.30 -65.63
C GLY A 106 -29.31 -36.09 -67.13
N PHE A 107 -28.57 -36.77 -68.00
CA PHE A 107 -28.75 -36.70 -69.44
C PHE A 107 -30.17 -37.12 -69.88
N GLN A 108 -30.84 -36.27 -70.65
CA GLN A 108 -32.27 -36.42 -70.97
C GLN A 108 -32.54 -37.32 -72.19
N HIS A 109 -31.51 -37.74 -72.94
CA HIS A 109 -31.66 -38.48 -74.19
C HIS A 109 -30.97 -39.86 -74.18
N PRO A 110 -31.28 -40.77 -73.24
CA PRO A 110 -30.62 -42.09 -73.15
C PRO A 110 -30.74 -42.91 -74.44
N ALA A 111 -31.83 -42.72 -75.20
CA ALA A 111 -32.04 -43.33 -76.51
C ALA A 111 -30.92 -43.02 -77.52
N ALA A 112 -30.21 -41.90 -77.39
CA ALA A 112 -29.07 -41.57 -78.24
C ALA A 112 -27.90 -42.54 -78.01
N ILE A 113 -27.63 -42.89 -76.75
CA ILE A 113 -26.58 -43.84 -76.36
C ILE A 113 -26.97 -45.25 -76.85
N ASP A 114 -28.22 -45.66 -76.65
CA ASP A 114 -28.69 -46.97 -77.08
C ASP A 114 -28.76 -47.10 -78.61
N SER A 115 -29.14 -46.03 -79.32
CA SER A 115 -29.07 -45.97 -80.79
C SER A 115 -27.64 -46.12 -81.28
N MET A 116 -26.68 -45.45 -80.63
CA MET A 116 -25.26 -45.55 -80.96
C MET A 116 -24.71 -46.95 -80.67
N ALA A 117 -25.06 -47.54 -79.52
CA ALA A 117 -24.68 -48.90 -79.15
C ALA A 117 -25.17 -49.93 -80.17
N THR A 118 -26.45 -49.85 -80.55
CA THR A 118 -27.07 -50.75 -81.52
C THR A 118 -26.44 -50.60 -82.90
N GLY A 119 -26.17 -49.38 -83.35
CA GLY A 119 -25.51 -49.12 -84.64
C GLY A 119 -24.09 -49.67 -84.71
N VAL A 120 -23.32 -49.51 -83.63
CA VAL A 120 -21.95 -50.02 -83.54
C VAL A 120 -21.93 -51.55 -83.42
N GLU A 121 -22.88 -52.14 -82.70
CA GLU A 121 -23.04 -53.59 -82.62
C GLU A 121 -23.39 -54.20 -83.99
N ALA A 122 -24.27 -53.56 -84.76
CA ALA A 122 -24.57 -53.96 -86.13
C ALA A 122 -23.32 -53.91 -87.03
N PHE A 123 -22.47 -52.90 -86.85
CA PHE A 123 -21.18 -52.79 -87.54
C PHE A 123 -20.20 -53.90 -87.13
N ILE A 124 -20.05 -54.16 -85.83
CA ILE A 124 -19.22 -55.27 -85.29
C ILE A 124 -19.65 -56.60 -85.92
N ASN A 125 -20.95 -56.89 -85.91
CA ASN A 125 -21.51 -58.13 -86.47
C ASN A 125 -21.28 -58.24 -87.98
N SER A 126 -21.41 -57.13 -88.71
CA SER A 126 -21.14 -57.09 -90.15
C SER A 126 -19.65 -57.31 -90.45
N THR A 127 -18.78 -56.73 -89.63
CA THR A 127 -17.32 -56.89 -89.75
C THR A 127 -16.89 -58.31 -89.44
N GLN A 128 -17.47 -58.96 -88.41
CA GLN A 128 -17.21 -60.36 -88.09
C GLN A 128 -17.62 -61.28 -89.25
N LYS A 129 -18.81 -61.09 -89.82
CA LYS A 129 -19.26 -61.84 -91.02
C LYS A 129 -18.31 -61.67 -92.19
N MET A 130 -17.82 -60.45 -92.44
CA MET A 130 -16.84 -60.19 -93.49
C MET A 130 -15.52 -60.93 -93.24
N VAL A 131 -15.03 -60.96 -92.00
CA VAL A 131 -13.85 -61.74 -91.61
C VAL A 131 -14.06 -63.24 -91.81
N ASP A 132 -15.25 -63.75 -91.49
CA ASP A 132 -15.59 -65.16 -91.69
C ASP A 132 -15.63 -65.52 -93.18
N LEU A 133 -16.14 -64.63 -94.05
CA LEU A 133 -16.09 -64.79 -95.51
C LEU A 133 -14.64 -64.81 -96.04
N ILE A 134 -13.76 -63.94 -95.52
CA ILE A 134 -12.33 -63.92 -95.88
C ILE A 134 -11.65 -65.25 -95.49
N LYS A 135 -12.03 -65.85 -94.35
CA LYS A 135 -11.46 -67.12 -93.86
C LYS A 135 -11.82 -68.33 -94.72
N ILE A 136 -13.02 -68.36 -95.29
CA ILE A 136 -13.47 -69.42 -96.21
C ILE A 136 -13.15 -69.11 -97.68
N ASP A 137 -12.35 -68.05 -97.93
CA ASP A 137 -11.91 -67.55 -99.23
C ASP A 137 -13.04 -67.11 -100.20
N SER A 138 -14.19 -66.73 -99.63
CA SER A 138 -15.38 -66.23 -100.34
C SER A 138 -15.23 -64.73 -100.66
N MET A 139 -14.28 -64.39 -101.54
CA MET A 139 -13.88 -63.01 -101.80
C MET A 139 -14.93 -62.20 -102.58
N THR A 140 -15.75 -62.82 -103.43
CA THR A 140 -16.82 -62.13 -104.17
C THR A 140 -17.90 -61.59 -103.23
N GLU A 141 -18.33 -62.41 -102.29
CA GLU A 141 -19.30 -62.06 -101.25
C GLU A 141 -18.73 -61.04 -100.26
N PHE A 142 -17.44 -61.18 -99.91
CA PHE A 142 -16.74 -60.18 -99.11
C PHE A 142 -16.71 -58.81 -99.81
N HIS A 143 -16.36 -58.75 -101.10
CA HIS A 143 -16.36 -57.48 -101.84
C HIS A 143 -17.75 -56.85 -101.93
N ALA A 144 -18.80 -57.65 -102.09
CA ALA A 144 -20.17 -57.16 -102.07
C ALA A 144 -20.54 -56.59 -100.68
N ALA A 145 -20.20 -57.29 -99.61
CA ALA A 145 -20.44 -56.85 -98.22
C ALA A 145 -19.63 -55.58 -97.88
N LEU A 146 -18.39 -55.47 -98.35
CA LEU A 146 -17.54 -54.29 -98.16
C LEU A 146 -18.07 -53.10 -98.97
N SER A 147 -18.57 -53.32 -100.19
CA SER A 147 -19.12 -52.27 -101.06
C SER A 147 -20.45 -51.71 -100.55
N ALA A 148 -21.18 -52.47 -99.74
CA ALA A 148 -22.36 -51.97 -99.01
C ALA A 148 -21.99 -50.95 -97.92
N ASP A 149 -20.71 -50.86 -97.54
CA ASP A 149 -20.13 -49.90 -96.60
C ASP A 149 -20.90 -49.78 -95.27
N PRO A 150 -20.93 -50.84 -94.45
CA PRO A 150 -21.56 -50.78 -93.12
C PRO A 150 -20.91 -49.73 -92.21
N GLY A 151 -19.68 -49.30 -92.50
CA GLY A 151 -18.99 -48.24 -91.76
C GLY A 151 -19.63 -46.88 -91.95
N ARG A 152 -20.19 -46.60 -93.14
CA ARG A 152 -20.94 -45.37 -93.43
C ARG A 152 -22.20 -45.25 -92.58
N ASP A 153 -22.99 -46.31 -92.47
CA ASP A 153 -24.21 -46.31 -91.66
C ASP A 153 -23.87 -46.15 -90.17
N ALA A 154 -22.84 -46.85 -89.71
CA ALA A 154 -22.31 -46.70 -88.35
C ALA A 154 -21.84 -45.27 -88.08
N TRP A 155 -21.19 -44.62 -89.04
CA TRP A 155 -20.75 -43.23 -88.92
C TRP A 155 -21.90 -42.25 -88.76
N PHE A 156 -22.97 -42.35 -89.57
CA PHE A 156 -24.11 -41.45 -89.45
C PHE A 156 -24.84 -41.61 -88.10
N ILE A 157 -24.98 -42.86 -87.64
CA ILE A 157 -25.57 -43.15 -86.33
C ILE A 157 -24.66 -42.61 -85.21
N TYR A 158 -23.35 -42.81 -85.32
CA TYR A 158 -22.36 -42.29 -84.38
C TYR A 158 -22.39 -40.76 -84.36
N ASP A 159 -22.20 -40.08 -85.49
CA ASP A 159 -22.07 -38.62 -85.57
C ASP A 159 -23.30 -37.92 -84.99
N ARG A 160 -24.51 -38.37 -85.35
CA ARG A 160 -25.76 -37.80 -84.82
C ARG A 160 -25.82 -37.89 -83.30
N ASN A 161 -25.59 -39.07 -82.75
CA ASN A 161 -25.74 -39.32 -81.31
C ASN A 161 -24.57 -38.72 -80.51
N ALA A 162 -23.35 -38.78 -81.04
CA ALA A 162 -22.16 -38.17 -80.47
C ALA A 162 -22.30 -36.65 -80.37
N ARG A 163 -22.89 -35.97 -81.36
CA ARG A 163 -23.21 -34.54 -81.26
C ARG A 163 -24.18 -34.23 -80.12
N THR A 164 -25.20 -35.06 -79.91
CA THR A 164 -26.14 -34.88 -78.79
C THR A 164 -25.45 -35.06 -77.44
N ILE A 165 -24.64 -36.10 -77.28
CA ILE A 165 -23.94 -36.39 -76.03
C ILE A 165 -22.88 -35.31 -75.76
N ASN A 166 -22.00 -35.02 -76.72
CA ASN A 166 -20.96 -34.01 -76.57
C ASN A 166 -21.54 -32.60 -76.38
N GLY A 167 -22.67 -32.28 -77.01
CA GLY A 167 -23.37 -31.02 -76.77
C GLY A 167 -23.85 -30.88 -75.32
N PHE A 168 -24.35 -31.97 -74.72
CA PHE A 168 -24.70 -32.01 -73.30
C PHE A 168 -23.48 -31.90 -72.39
N GLU A 169 -22.42 -32.67 -72.65
CA GLU A 169 -21.19 -32.63 -71.83
C GLU A 169 -20.52 -31.25 -71.87
N ASN A 170 -20.49 -30.61 -73.04
CA ASN A 170 -19.95 -29.26 -73.20
C ASN A 170 -20.78 -28.23 -72.44
N ALA A 171 -22.12 -28.26 -72.59
CA ALA A 171 -23.00 -27.35 -71.85
C ALA A 171 -22.87 -27.52 -70.33
N ARG A 172 -22.73 -28.76 -69.85
CA ARG A 172 -22.55 -29.04 -68.42
C ARG A 172 -21.20 -28.58 -67.90
N SER A 173 -20.14 -28.72 -68.69
CA SER A 173 -18.81 -28.20 -68.36
C SER A 173 -18.78 -26.67 -68.33
N GLU A 174 -19.46 -26.01 -69.28
CA GLU A 174 -19.59 -24.55 -69.33
C GLU A 174 -20.40 -24.01 -68.12
N GLU A 175 -21.50 -24.67 -67.75
CA GLU A 175 -22.30 -24.32 -66.57
C GLU A 175 -21.47 -24.42 -65.28
N ALA A 176 -20.71 -25.51 -65.11
CA ALA A 176 -19.86 -25.70 -63.94
C ALA A 176 -18.74 -24.66 -63.84
N GLN A 177 -18.18 -24.24 -65.00
CA GLN A 177 -17.19 -23.18 -65.09
C GLN A 177 -17.79 -21.81 -64.73
N ALA A 178 -18.96 -21.48 -65.28
CA ALA A 178 -19.66 -20.23 -64.98
C ALA A 178 -20.05 -20.13 -63.49
N SER A 179 -20.52 -21.23 -62.90
CA SER A 179 -20.84 -21.28 -61.46
C SER A 179 -19.60 -21.07 -60.58
N TYR A 180 -18.43 -21.58 -61.01
CA TYR A 180 -17.16 -21.38 -60.31
C TYR A 180 -16.69 -19.92 -60.38
N GLU A 181 -16.80 -19.29 -61.55
CA GLU A 181 -16.45 -17.87 -61.73
C GLU A 181 -17.36 -16.95 -60.91
N ASP A 182 -18.67 -17.21 -60.86
CA ASP A 182 -19.61 -16.47 -60.01
C ASP A 182 -19.31 -16.66 -58.51
N ALA A 183 -19.04 -17.90 -58.07
CA ALA A 183 -18.66 -18.18 -56.69
C ALA A 183 -17.36 -17.46 -56.28
N ASN A 184 -16.36 -17.44 -57.16
CA ASN A 184 -15.11 -16.71 -56.93
C ASN A 184 -15.32 -15.20 -56.89
N PHE A 185 -16.12 -14.64 -57.80
CA PHE A 185 -16.41 -13.21 -57.81
C PHE A 185 -17.15 -12.78 -56.54
N ARG A 186 -18.19 -13.52 -56.13
CA ARG A 186 -18.92 -13.26 -54.87
C ARG A 186 -18.00 -13.38 -53.67
N THR A 187 -17.12 -14.37 -53.64
CA THR A 187 -16.11 -14.55 -52.59
C THR A 187 -15.19 -13.33 -52.51
N LEU A 188 -14.69 -12.83 -53.64
CA LEU A 188 -13.83 -11.64 -53.69
C LEU A 188 -14.54 -10.39 -53.16
N VAL A 189 -15.79 -10.17 -53.57
CA VAL A 189 -16.60 -9.03 -53.10
C VAL A 189 -16.81 -9.09 -51.59
N VAL A 190 -17.24 -10.23 -51.06
CA VAL A 190 -17.47 -10.38 -49.62
C VAL A 190 -16.16 -10.25 -48.84
N GLN A 191 -15.06 -10.85 -49.32
CA GLN A 191 -13.75 -10.73 -48.68
C GLN A 191 -13.24 -9.29 -48.66
N THR A 192 -13.50 -8.52 -49.73
CA THR A 192 -13.16 -7.09 -49.78
C THR A 192 -13.95 -6.30 -48.74
N ILE A 193 -15.26 -6.53 -48.63
CA ILE A 193 -16.12 -5.89 -47.62
C ILE A 193 -15.66 -6.26 -46.20
N LEU A 194 -15.40 -7.55 -45.96
CA LEU A 194 -14.90 -8.03 -44.67
C LEU A 194 -13.59 -7.33 -44.28
N ASN A 195 -12.65 -7.19 -45.21
CA ASN A 195 -11.38 -6.49 -44.97
C ASN A 195 -11.60 -5.01 -44.66
N ILE A 196 -12.48 -4.32 -45.40
CA ILE A 196 -12.81 -2.90 -45.17
C ILE A 196 -13.39 -2.68 -43.76
N ILE A 197 -14.11 -3.65 -43.19
CA ILE A 197 -14.66 -3.55 -41.84
C ILE A 197 -13.65 -4.01 -40.79
N ALA A 198 -12.93 -5.11 -41.06
CA ALA A 198 -12.02 -5.74 -40.11
C ALA A 198 -10.80 -4.86 -39.78
N PHE A 199 -10.14 -4.27 -40.78
CA PHE A 199 -8.92 -3.48 -40.55
C PHE A 199 -9.18 -2.22 -39.69
N PRO A 200 -10.18 -1.37 -39.98
CA PRO A 200 -10.50 -0.23 -39.12
C PRO A 200 -10.95 -0.65 -37.73
N SER A 201 -11.72 -1.73 -37.60
CA SER A 201 -12.16 -2.26 -36.31
C SER A 201 -10.96 -2.69 -35.45
N MET A 202 -10.01 -3.42 -36.05
CA MET A 202 -8.79 -3.85 -35.37
C MET A 202 -7.89 -2.66 -35.00
N LEU A 203 -7.74 -1.68 -35.90
CA LEU A 203 -6.97 -0.46 -35.64
C LEU A 203 -7.59 0.33 -34.47
N PHE A 204 -8.91 0.49 -34.47
CA PHE A 204 -9.66 1.14 -33.39
C PHE A 204 -9.43 0.43 -32.05
N LEU A 205 -9.49 -0.90 -32.03
CA LEU A 205 -9.23 -1.71 -30.85
C LEU A 205 -7.79 -1.50 -30.32
N ILE A 206 -6.78 -1.53 -31.20
CA ILE A 206 -5.37 -1.31 -30.83
C ILE A 206 -5.15 0.11 -30.25
N VAL A 207 -5.70 1.13 -30.92
CA VAL A 207 -5.55 2.53 -30.48
C VAL A 207 -6.20 2.75 -29.12
N ASN A 208 -7.41 2.22 -28.91
CA ASN A 208 -8.11 2.36 -27.63
C ASN A 208 -7.39 1.60 -26.50
N ILE A 209 -6.93 0.37 -26.73
CA ILE A 209 -6.16 -0.37 -25.71
C ILE A 209 -4.89 0.40 -25.32
N ARG A 210 -4.18 0.97 -26.31
CA ARG A 210 -2.99 1.79 -26.04
C ARG A 210 -3.33 3.05 -25.26
N LYS A 211 -4.42 3.73 -25.63
CA LYS A 211 -4.92 4.92 -24.93
C LYS A 211 -5.28 4.61 -23.49
N GLU A 212 -6.08 3.58 -23.24
CA GLU A 212 -6.48 3.15 -21.89
C GLU A 212 -5.27 2.75 -21.04
N ARG A 213 -4.31 2.00 -21.59
CA ARG A 213 -3.06 1.67 -20.89
C ARG A 213 -2.27 2.93 -20.50
N LYS A 214 -2.21 3.93 -21.37
CA LYS A 214 -1.52 5.20 -21.09
C LYS A 214 -2.24 6.02 -20.02
N GLU A 215 -3.57 6.12 -20.10
CA GLU A 215 -4.40 6.81 -19.11
C GLU A 215 -4.29 6.15 -17.73
N ARG A 216 -4.34 4.80 -17.68
CA ARG A 216 -4.15 4.03 -16.45
C ARG A 216 -2.75 4.23 -15.86
N LYS A 217 -1.69 4.17 -16.67
CA LYS A 217 -0.31 4.45 -16.20
C LYS A 217 -0.19 5.87 -15.64
N ASN A 218 -0.83 6.85 -16.26
CA ASN A 218 -0.85 8.23 -15.75
C ASN A 218 -1.60 8.35 -14.41
N LEU A 219 -2.73 7.63 -14.23
CA LEU A 219 -3.45 7.58 -12.96
C LEU A 219 -2.59 7.01 -11.84
N PHE A 220 -1.89 5.89 -12.07
CA PHE A 220 -0.99 5.30 -11.08
C PHE A 220 0.23 6.18 -10.80
N SER A 221 0.78 6.85 -11.82
CA SER A 221 1.85 7.83 -11.62
C SER A 221 1.41 8.98 -10.72
N LYS A 222 0.20 9.52 -10.94
CA LYS A 222 -0.38 10.56 -10.07
C LYS A 222 -0.68 10.04 -8.67
N LEU A 223 -1.12 8.79 -8.54
CA LEU A 223 -1.37 8.18 -7.25
C LEU A 223 -0.07 8.04 -6.45
N GLU A 224 1.01 7.60 -7.08
CA GLU A 224 2.33 7.48 -6.46
C GLU A 224 2.91 8.85 -6.06
N GLU A 225 2.78 9.84 -6.94
CA GLU A 225 3.16 11.22 -6.64
C GLU A 225 2.40 11.76 -5.41
N ASN A 226 1.09 11.55 -5.36
CA ASN A 226 0.27 11.93 -4.20
C ASN A 226 0.64 11.14 -2.94
N ASN A 227 0.90 9.83 -3.05
CA ASN A 227 1.34 9.00 -1.92
C ASN A 227 2.65 9.55 -1.33
N ARG A 228 3.61 9.92 -2.17
CA ARG A 228 4.87 10.53 -1.72
C ARG A 228 4.68 11.92 -1.13
N ALA A 229 3.86 12.75 -1.76
CA ALA A 229 3.63 14.13 -1.34
C ALA A 229 2.86 14.21 -0.01
N PHE A 230 1.88 13.32 0.23
CA PHE A 230 0.95 13.45 1.34
C PHE A 230 1.04 12.35 2.40
N LEU A 231 1.49 11.14 2.07
CA LEU A 231 1.60 10.04 3.02
C LEU A 231 3.04 9.83 3.49
N PHE A 232 3.92 9.36 2.61
CA PHE A 232 5.31 9.02 2.95
C PHE A 232 6.18 8.94 1.69
N ASN A 233 7.35 9.56 1.73
CA ASN A 233 8.33 9.55 0.65
C ASN A 233 9.61 8.79 1.07
N PRO A 234 9.89 7.61 0.49
CA PRO A 234 11.08 6.83 0.84
C PRO A 234 12.39 7.45 0.32
N GLY A 235 12.36 8.40 -0.62
CA GLY A 235 13.54 9.03 -1.21
C GLY A 235 14.19 8.25 -2.37
N THR A 236 13.64 7.10 -2.75
CA THR A 236 14.11 6.29 -3.89
C THR A 236 13.52 6.77 -5.22
N ALA A 237 14.30 6.67 -6.31
CA ALA A 237 13.86 7.00 -7.66
C ALA A 237 12.85 5.98 -8.21
N THR A 238 11.86 6.47 -8.97
CA THR A 238 10.72 5.70 -9.50
C THR A 238 10.84 5.48 -11.00
N ASP A 239 11.91 4.85 -11.46
CA ASP A 239 12.13 4.65 -12.90
C ASP A 239 11.18 3.60 -13.52
N ASP A 240 10.65 2.66 -12.72
CA ASP A 240 9.67 1.65 -13.16
C ASP A 240 8.44 1.61 -12.23
N ILE A 241 7.42 2.42 -12.53
CA ILE A 241 6.15 2.43 -11.80
C ILE A 241 5.28 1.24 -12.25
N ARG A 242 5.20 0.21 -11.40
CA ARG A 242 4.28 -0.92 -11.58
C ARG A 242 2.99 -0.68 -10.81
N GLU A 243 1.86 -1.03 -11.42
CA GLU A 243 0.52 -0.75 -10.87
C GLU A 243 0.32 -1.41 -9.49
N ASN A 244 0.79 -2.65 -9.32
CA ASN A 244 0.67 -3.38 -8.04
C ASN A 244 1.54 -2.76 -6.95
N ASP A 245 2.77 -2.36 -7.27
CA ASP A 245 3.70 -1.78 -6.30
C ASP A 245 3.14 -0.48 -5.71
N VAL A 246 2.52 0.38 -6.53
CA VAL A 246 1.87 1.62 -6.04
C VAL A 246 0.71 1.34 -5.09
N ILE A 247 -0.10 0.31 -5.38
CA ILE A 247 -1.22 -0.08 -4.52
C ILE A 247 -0.69 -0.65 -3.20
N ASP A 248 0.26 -1.57 -3.26
CA ASP A 248 0.84 -2.23 -2.09
C ASP A 248 1.57 -1.22 -1.19
N ASP A 249 2.30 -0.28 -1.78
CA ASP A 249 2.96 0.81 -1.07
C ASP A 249 1.94 1.74 -0.40
N SER A 250 0.86 2.10 -1.09
CA SER A 250 -0.21 2.92 -0.50
C SER A 250 -0.87 2.19 0.68
N ILE A 251 -1.23 0.91 0.52
CA ILE A 251 -1.83 0.09 1.58
C ILE A 251 -0.87 -0.05 2.77
N ARG A 252 0.41 -0.29 2.51
CA ARG A 252 1.44 -0.38 3.55
C ARG A 252 1.54 0.93 4.32
N ASN A 253 1.63 2.07 3.64
CA ASN A 253 1.68 3.39 4.27
C ASN A 253 0.45 3.65 5.16
N PHE A 254 -0.76 3.32 4.71
CA PHE A 254 -1.97 3.46 5.53
C PHE A 254 -1.97 2.54 6.76
N LYS A 255 -1.49 1.30 6.63
CA LYS A 255 -1.34 0.38 7.76
C LYS A 255 -0.31 0.89 8.77
N THR A 256 0.83 1.39 8.29
CA THR A 256 1.86 2.00 9.14
C THR A 256 1.31 3.21 9.88
N ALA A 257 0.58 4.10 9.19
CA ALA A 257 -0.09 5.24 9.83
C ALA A 257 -1.05 4.80 10.94
N THR A 258 -1.91 3.82 10.65
CA THR A 258 -2.88 3.30 11.62
C THR A 258 -2.18 2.69 12.85
N HIS A 259 -1.15 1.88 12.62
CA HIS A 259 -0.36 1.29 13.70
C HIS A 259 0.33 2.36 14.54
N PHE A 260 0.95 3.35 13.89
CA PHE A 260 1.64 4.45 14.54
C PHE A 260 0.69 5.26 15.44
N ILE A 261 -0.46 5.67 14.91
CA ILE A 261 -1.49 6.40 15.66
C ILE A 261 -1.97 5.59 16.86
N ASN A 262 -2.21 4.29 16.68
CA ASN A 262 -2.64 3.40 17.77
C ASN A 262 -1.59 3.32 18.90
N GLN A 263 -0.31 3.17 18.56
CA GLN A 263 0.78 3.14 19.54
C GLN A 263 0.90 4.46 20.32
N VAL A 264 0.87 5.60 19.60
CA VAL A 264 0.93 6.93 20.23
C VAL A 264 -0.29 7.17 21.13
N SER A 265 -1.49 6.79 20.68
CA SER A 265 -2.73 6.92 21.46
C SER A 265 -2.71 6.06 22.74
N ASN A 266 -2.03 4.92 22.73
CA ASN A 266 -1.85 4.06 23.90
C ASN A 266 -0.69 4.51 24.81
N GLY A 267 -0.08 5.68 24.55
CA GLY A 267 0.99 6.25 25.34
C GLY A 267 2.38 5.68 25.07
N ASN A 268 2.54 4.86 24.01
CA ASN A 268 3.84 4.37 23.57
C ASN A 268 4.51 5.37 22.62
N PHE A 269 5.28 6.29 23.21
CA PHE A 269 6.06 7.29 22.46
C PHE A 269 7.44 6.79 21.98
N ALA A 270 7.75 5.50 22.13
CA ALA A 270 8.96 4.89 21.59
C ALA A 270 8.76 4.31 20.17
N VAL A 271 7.52 4.31 19.67
CA VAL A 271 7.19 3.81 18.33
C VAL A 271 7.91 4.61 17.24
N THR A 272 8.44 3.90 16.24
CA THR A 272 9.06 4.48 15.04
C THR A 272 8.17 4.26 13.83
N TRP A 273 8.21 5.21 12.89
CA TRP A 273 7.59 5.01 11.59
C TRP A 273 8.48 4.11 10.73
N ASP A 274 7.95 3.00 10.23
CA ASP A 274 8.72 2.04 9.43
C ASP A 274 9.21 2.67 8.12
N GLY A 275 10.51 2.54 7.83
CA GLY A 275 11.18 3.19 6.70
C GLY A 275 11.53 4.67 6.88
N PHE A 276 11.13 5.33 7.97
CA PHE A 276 11.55 6.71 8.26
C PHE A 276 13.01 6.71 8.73
N THR A 277 13.88 7.37 7.98
CA THR A 277 15.33 7.40 8.22
C THR A 277 15.86 8.83 8.13
N SER A 278 17.04 9.09 8.70
CA SER A 278 17.67 10.41 8.63
C SER A 278 17.94 10.88 7.19
N GLU A 279 18.08 9.95 6.24
CA GLU A 279 18.30 10.31 4.82
C GLU A 279 17.04 10.81 4.13
N ASN A 280 15.87 10.25 4.48
CA ASN A 280 14.59 10.59 3.86
C ASN A 280 13.74 11.57 4.68
N GLU A 281 14.15 11.91 5.90
CA GLU A 281 13.48 12.89 6.76
C GLU A 281 13.23 14.23 6.03
N LYS A 282 14.20 14.70 5.24
CA LYS A 282 14.08 15.93 4.42
C LYS A 282 12.93 15.91 3.41
N TYR A 283 12.49 14.73 2.98
CA TYR A 283 11.36 14.54 2.06
C TYR A 283 10.02 14.38 2.78
N ASN A 284 10.05 14.20 4.11
CA ASN A 284 8.90 13.90 4.94
C ASN A 284 8.70 15.02 5.98
N THR A 285 8.89 16.28 5.63
CA THR A 285 8.73 17.40 6.55
C THR A 285 7.30 17.90 6.67
N THR A 286 6.48 17.67 5.65
CA THR A 286 5.10 18.22 5.54
C THR A 286 4.04 17.16 5.25
N ASN A 287 4.44 15.91 5.08
CA ASN A 287 3.51 14.82 4.83
C ASN A 287 3.07 14.14 6.14
N LEU A 288 2.09 13.24 6.03
CA LEU A 288 1.48 12.60 7.18
C LEU A 288 2.51 11.90 8.09
N ALA A 289 3.46 11.17 7.52
CA ALA A 289 4.50 10.49 8.29
C ALA A 289 5.32 11.47 9.13
N GLY A 290 5.79 12.57 8.52
CA GLY A 290 6.52 13.64 9.21
C GLY A 290 5.75 14.28 10.34
N GLU A 291 4.52 14.72 10.06
CA GLU A 291 3.66 15.39 11.03
C GLU A 291 3.30 14.47 12.21
N LEU A 292 3.10 13.18 11.96
CA LEU A 292 2.83 12.20 13.03
C LEU A 292 4.07 11.95 13.90
N VAL A 293 5.26 11.86 13.31
CA VAL A 293 6.53 11.75 14.05
C VAL A 293 6.72 12.99 14.93
N LEU A 294 6.54 14.19 14.36
CA LEU A 294 6.63 15.45 15.09
C LEU A 294 5.61 15.52 16.23
N MET A 295 4.36 15.10 15.98
CA MET A 295 3.30 15.04 16.99
C MET A 295 3.68 14.10 18.14
N ARG A 296 4.16 12.88 17.86
CA ARG A 296 4.64 11.94 18.88
C ARG A 296 5.73 12.59 19.75
N ASP A 297 6.70 13.25 19.13
CA ASP A 297 7.83 13.84 19.86
C ASP A 297 7.40 15.02 20.74
N ARG A 298 6.48 15.85 20.27
CA ARG A 298 5.84 16.90 21.08
C ARG A 298 5.06 16.31 22.25
N LEU A 299 4.27 15.27 22.03
CA LEU A 299 3.52 14.60 23.11
C LEU A 299 4.45 13.98 24.15
N LYS A 300 5.58 13.40 23.71
CA LYS A 300 6.61 12.87 24.61
C LYS A 300 7.20 13.97 25.50
N GLN A 301 7.50 15.14 24.94
CA GLN A 301 7.98 16.30 25.69
C GLN A 301 6.92 16.83 26.66
N ILE A 302 5.67 16.96 26.22
CA ILE A 302 4.55 17.41 27.06
C ILE A 302 4.37 16.45 28.23
N LYS A 303 4.40 15.14 28.01
CA LYS A 303 4.30 14.15 29.08
C LYS A 303 5.41 14.30 30.12
N ALA A 304 6.66 14.47 29.68
CA ALA A 304 7.77 14.67 30.60
C ALA A 304 7.62 15.97 31.43
N GLN A 305 7.14 17.05 30.81
CA GLN A 305 6.85 18.30 31.51
C GLN A 305 5.68 18.18 32.49
N ASP A 306 4.63 17.46 32.10
CA ASP A 306 3.47 17.20 32.95
C ASP A 306 3.84 16.35 34.17
N GLU A 307 4.71 15.34 34.01
CA GLU A 307 5.24 14.54 35.12
C GLU A 307 6.01 15.40 36.13
N ILE A 308 6.89 16.29 35.65
CA ILE A 308 7.63 17.25 36.50
C ILE A 308 6.66 18.22 37.21
N ARG A 309 5.66 18.74 36.49
CA ARG A 309 4.67 19.66 37.07
C ARG A 309 3.86 18.96 38.15
N ASN A 310 3.36 17.76 37.89
CA ASN A 310 2.58 16.97 38.85
C ASN A 310 3.41 16.65 40.09
N TRP A 311 4.67 16.24 39.92
CA TRP A 311 5.61 16.02 41.02
C TRP A 311 5.83 17.30 41.84
N THR A 312 5.98 18.45 41.20
CA THR A 312 6.16 19.74 41.90
C THR A 312 4.92 20.14 42.68
N THR A 313 3.73 20.05 42.07
CA THR A 313 2.45 20.41 42.70
C THR A 313 2.11 19.49 43.87
N GLU A 314 2.29 18.17 43.73
CA GLU A 314 2.10 17.22 44.83
C GLU A 314 3.07 17.52 45.98
N GLY A 315 4.34 17.78 45.67
CA GLY A 315 5.36 18.14 46.64
C GLY A 315 4.98 19.39 47.44
N LEU A 316 4.52 20.45 46.77
CA LEU A 316 4.13 21.72 47.41
C LEU A 316 2.89 21.55 48.29
N ALA A 317 1.89 20.79 47.84
CA ALA A 317 0.70 20.49 48.63
C ALA A 317 1.06 19.72 49.91
N ARG A 318 1.88 18.66 49.79
CA ARG A 318 2.34 17.88 50.94
C ARG A 318 3.22 18.71 51.87
N PHE A 319 4.08 19.58 51.33
CA PHE A 319 4.92 20.47 52.13
C PHE A 319 4.10 21.49 52.92
N SER A 320 3.05 22.04 52.31
CA SER A 320 2.15 22.99 52.98
C SER A 320 1.48 22.38 54.21
N GLU A 321 1.15 21.08 54.18
CA GLU A 321 0.63 20.36 55.35
C GLU A 321 1.69 20.19 56.44
N VAL A 322 2.98 20.03 56.08
CA VAL A 322 4.09 19.97 57.05
C VAL A 322 4.23 21.31 57.79
N LEU A 323 4.17 22.43 57.06
CA LEU A 323 4.27 23.78 57.64
C LEU A 323 3.17 24.12 58.65
N ARG A 324 2.02 23.42 58.60
CA ARG A 324 0.87 23.67 59.49
C ARG A 324 0.92 22.91 60.82
N LYS A 325 1.77 21.89 60.97
CA LYS A 325 1.73 20.98 62.14
C LYS A 325 2.24 21.61 63.44
N ASN A 326 3.38 22.31 63.37
CA ASN A 326 4.14 22.74 64.56
C ASN A 326 4.41 24.26 64.56
N GLN A 327 3.37 25.07 64.29
CA GLN A 327 3.51 26.53 64.19
C GLN A 327 3.88 27.24 65.51
N ASP A 328 3.80 26.54 66.64
CA ASP A 328 4.12 27.09 67.96
C ASP A 328 5.52 26.71 68.47
N ASN A 329 6.29 25.91 67.72
CA ASN A 329 7.62 25.47 68.13
C ASN A 329 8.59 25.47 66.94
N LEU A 330 9.50 26.44 66.94
CA LEU A 330 10.47 26.65 65.86
C LEU A 330 11.37 25.43 65.63
N GLU A 331 11.84 24.76 66.69
CA GLU A 331 12.74 23.61 66.61
C GLU A 331 12.04 22.39 65.98
N ALA A 332 10.81 22.10 66.42
CA ALA A 332 10.00 21.01 65.89
C ALA A 332 9.62 21.24 64.43
N LEU A 333 9.23 22.47 64.08
CA LEU A 333 8.94 22.86 62.70
C LEU A 333 10.16 22.71 61.80
N SER A 334 11.34 23.15 62.27
CA SER A 334 12.59 23.06 61.54
C SER A 334 12.99 21.63 61.22
N LEU A 335 12.83 20.72 62.19
CA LEU A 335 13.08 19.30 62.00
C LEU A 335 12.10 18.66 61.01
N ASP A 336 10.82 19.02 61.08
CA ASP A 336 9.78 18.52 60.18
C ASP A 336 10.02 18.97 58.72
N ILE A 337 10.33 20.25 58.52
CA ILE A 337 10.71 20.83 57.21
C ILE A 337 11.90 20.05 56.64
N LEU A 338 12.98 19.95 57.41
CA LEU A 338 14.20 19.30 56.96
C LEU A 338 13.97 17.81 56.64
N THR A 339 13.22 17.10 57.48
CA THR A 339 12.91 15.68 57.30
C THR A 339 12.08 15.45 56.03
N PHE A 340 11.08 16.28 55.77
CA PHE A 340 10.27 16.18 54.56
C PHE A 340 11.12 16.42 53.31
N LEU A 341 11.88 17.52 53.28
CA LEU A 341 12.65 17.91 52.10
C LEU A 341 13.77 16.91 51.81
N THR A 342 14.47 16.44 52.84
CA THR A 342 15.51 15.41 52.68
C THR A 342 14.92 14.13 52.07
N LYS A 343 13.76 13.67 52.54
CA LYS A 343 13.10 12.46 52.00
C LYS A 343 12.52 12.67 50.60
N TYR A 344 11.87 13.80 50.36
CA TYR A 344 11.18 14.09 49.09
C TYR A 344 12.18 14.29 47.94
N LEU A 345 13.28 14.98 48.22
CA LEU A 345 14.38 15.19 47.27
C LEU A 345 15.36 14.01 47.23
N GLN A 346 15.10 12.94 47.99
CA GLN A 346 15.97 11.76 48.10
C GLN A 346 17.42 12.12 48.47
N ALA A 347 17.61 13.18 49.26
CA ALA A 347 18.89 13.54 49.85
C ALA A 347 19.20 12.59 51.03
N GLN A 348 20.47 12.43 51.34
CA GLN A 348 20.93 11.53 52.41
C GLN A 348 21.15 12.26 53.73
N GLN A 349 21.59 13.51 53.65
CA GLN A 349 21.84 14.38 54.80
C GLN A 349 21.32 15.77 54.51
N GLY A 350 21.03 16.51 55.58
CA GLY A 350 20.75 17.93 55.46
C GLY A 350 20.80 18.66 56.79
N CYS A 351 20.93 19.98 56.71
CA CYS A 351 20.87 20.90 57.84
C CYS A 351 20.01 22.12 57.47
N LEU A 352 19.32 22.68 58.46
CA LEU A 352 18.59 23.93 58.35
C LEU A 352 19.19 24.94 59.31
N PHE A 353 19.63 26.08 58.77
CA PHE A 353 20.17 27.20 59.51
C PHE A 353 19.16 28.35 59.51
N ILE A 354 18.83 28.91 60.67
CA ILE A 354 17.87 30.00 60.82
C ILE A 354 18.61 31.25 61.28
N LEU A 355 18.24 32.40 60.69
CA LEU A 355 18.77 33.69 61.10
C LEU A 355 18.30 34.04 62.52
N GLN A 356 19.22 34.29 63.43
CA GLN A 356 18.97 34.73 64.80
C GLN A 356 19.65 36.08 65.07
N GLU A 357 19.04 36.86 65.95
CA GLU A 357 19.60 38.13 66.48
C GLU A 357 20.23 37.83 67.84
N ASP A 358 21.38 38.43 68.15
CA ASP A 358 21.97 38.31 69.48
C ASP A 358 21.11 39.02 70.54
N LEU A 359 21.05 38.44 71.74
CA LEU A 359 20.25 38.97 72.86
C LEU A 359 20.94 40.16 73.56
N GLU A 360 22.25 40.29 73.41
CA GLU A 360 23.06 41.35 74.03
C GLU A 360 23.39 42.50 73.06
N ASP A 361 23.42 42.23 71.76
CA ASP A 361 23.64 43.21 70.69
C ASP A 361 22.65 42.96 69.54
N GLU A 362 21.58 43.75 69.48
CA GLU A 362 20.55 43.65 68.44
C GLU A 362 21.10 43.88 67.00
N THR A 363 22.33 44.39 66.87
CA THR A 363 22.98 44.59 65.55
C THR A 363 23.77 43.37 65.07
N HIS A 364 24.03 42.39 65.94
CA HIS A 364 24.75 41.16 65.59
C HIS A 364 23.77 40.06 65.15
N MET A 365 23.90 39.58 63.92
CA MET A 365 23.07 38.52 63.34
C MET A 365 23.93 37.32 62.96
N PHE A 366 23.46 36.12 63.29
CA PHE A 366 24.14 34.86 62.99
C PHE A 366 23.17 33.79 62.50
N LEU A 367 23.69 32.77 61.81
CA LEU A 367 22.93 31.61 61.34
C LEU A 367 23.06 30.47 62.36
N ASP A 368 21.96 30.14 63.04
CA ASP A 368 21.92 29.04 64.01
C ASP A 368 21.38 27.76 63.38
N MET A 369 22.09 26.64 63.55
CA MET A 369 21.65 25.34 63.06
C MET A 369 20.47 24.84 63.91
N SER A 370 19.25 25.08 63.41
CA SER A 370 18.01 24.71 64.11
C SER A 370 17.65 23.23 63.96
N ALA A 371 18.02 22.61 62.83
CA ALA A 371 17.79 21.18 62.61
C ALA A 371 18.90 20.52 61.79
N CYS A 372 19.15 19.24 62.06
CA CYS A 372 20.03 18.38 61.26
C CYS A 372 19.39 17.01 61.04
N TYR A 373 19.65 16.39 59.88
CA TYR A 373 19.13 15.07 59.51
C TYR A 373 20.28 14.15 59.08
N ALA A 374 20.32 12.95 59.69
CA ALA A 374 21.32 11.90 59.42
C ALA A 374 22.80 12.36 59.57
N PHE A 375 23.06 13.30 60.47
CA PHE A 375 24.40 13.83 60.76
C PHE A 375 25.04 13.10 61.96
N ASP A 376 26.35 12.84 61.92
CA ASP A 376 27.06 12.13 63.01
C ASP A 376 27.16 13.01 64.26
N LYS A 377 26.63 12.51 65.38
CA LYS A 377 26.60 13.18 66.69
C LYS A 377 28.00 13.52 67.25
N ARG A 378 29.08 12.98 66.68
CA ARG A 378 30.46 13.17 67.17
C ARG A 378 31.13 14.50 66.76
N LYS A 379 30.58 15.25 65.78
CA LYS A 379 31.07 16.59 65.41
C LYS A 379 30.03 17.66 65.80
N PHE A 380 29.92 17.96 67.09
CA PHE A 380 29.30 19.19 67.62
C PHE A 380 30.19 20.42 67.32
N VAL A 381 30.48 20.70 66.05
CA VAL A 381 31.38 21.79 65.69
C VAL A 381 30.62 22.81 64.86
N THR A 382 30.24 23.87 65.56
CA THR A 382 29.58 25.13 65.15
C THR A 382 28.06 25.07 64.98
N LYS A 383 27.34 25.27 66.11
CA LYS A 383 25.91 25.61 66.10
C LYS A 383 25.62 26.95 65.44
N LYS A 384 26.53 27.92 65.59
CA LYS A 384 26.40 29.29 65.08
C LYS A 384 27.40 29.54 63.95
N LEU A 385 26.93 30.00 62.80
CA LEU A 385 27.77 30.44 61.69
C LEU A 385 27.63 31.95 61.51
N GLU A 386 28.76 32.64 61.37
CA GLU A 386 28.76 34.07 61.07
C GLU A 386 28.31 34.33 59.63
N ILE A 387 27.63 35.44 59.39
CA ILE A 387 27.20 35.82 58.05
C ILE A 387 28.43 36.00 57.15
N GLY A 388 28.40 35.41 55.95
CA GLY A 388 29.52 35.40 55.02
C GLY A 388 30.56 34.29 55.26
N GLN A 389 30.39 33.44 56.27
CA GLN A 389 31.26 32.29 56.51
C GLN A 389 30.80 31.06 55.71
N GLY A 390 31.71 30.52 54.89
CA GLY A 390 31.47 29.30 54.11
C GLY A 390 30.38 29.44 53.02
N LEU A 391 30.04 28.31 52.38
CA LEU A 391 29.06 28.31 51.28
C LEU A 391 27.64 28.67 51.75
N ILE A 392 27.28 28.32 53.00
CA ILE A 392 26.00 28.67 53.61
C ILE A 392 25.89 30.19 53.81
N GLY A 393 26.93 30.81 54.39
CA GLY A 393 26.97 32.26 54.58
C GLY A 393 27.03 33.04 53.27
N GLN A 394 27.69 32.50 52.25
CA GLN A 394 27.70 33.08 50.91
C GLN A 394 26.32 32.98 50.24
N ALA A 395 25.66 31.81 50.30
CA ALA A 395 24.30 31.64 49.78
C ALA A 395 23.29 32.55 50.48
N PHE A 396 23.47 32.80 51.79
CA PHE A 396 22.68 33.78 52.54
C PHE A 396 22.85 35.22 52.00
N LEU A 397 24.09 35.64 51.74
CA LEU A 397 24.39 37.00 51.25
C LEU A 397 23.93 37.21 49.81
N GLU A 398 24.15 36.22 48.94
CA GLU A 398 23.80 36.32 47.52
C GLU A 398 22.30 36.12 47.27
N GLY A 399 21.60 35.41 48.17
CA GLY A 399 20.17 35.13 48.02
C GLY A 399 19.86 34.22 46.83
N THR A 400 20.84 33.44 46.37
CA THR A 400 20.78 32.51 45.24
C THR A 400 21.14 31.08 45.68
N PRO A 401 20.57 30.04 45.04
CA PRO A 401 20.98 28.67 45.28
C PRO A 401 22.42 28.39 44.85
N VAL A 402 23.11 27.56 45.63
CA VAL A 402 24.42 27.01 45.28
C VAL A 402 24.27 25.51 45.04
N VAL A 403 24.62 25.06 43.83
CA VAL A 403 24.60 23.64 43.44
C VAL A 403 26.01 23.18 43.15
N LEU A 404 26.57 22.37 44.05
CA LEU A 404 27.87 21.74 43.88
C LEU A 404 27.69 20.31 43.38
N THR A 405 28.29 19.97 42.23
CA THR A 405 28.16 18.65 41.60
C THR A 405 29.42 17.78 41.72
N ASP A 406 30.48 18.34 42.29
CA ASP A 406 31.72 17.64 42.62
C ASP A 406 32.17 18.14 44.01
N VAL A 407 31.84 17.36 45.03
CA VAL A 407 32.15 17.70 46.43
C VAL A 407 33.56 17.19 46.75
N PRO A 408 34.51 18.06 47.13
CA PRO A 408 35.87 17.64 47.46
C PRO A 408 35.90 16.58 48.58
N GLY A 409 36.80 15.60 48.46
CA GLY A 409 37.00 14.58 49.48
C GLY A 409 37.33 15.19 50.84
N GLY A 410 36.62 14.76 51.89
CA GLY A 410 36.79 15.26 53.27
C GLY A 410 35.88 16.43 53.67
N TYR A 411 35.00 16.92 52.77
CA TYR A 411 34.04 17.98 53.09
C TYR A 411 32.99 17.53 54.14
N THR A 412 32.32 16.41 53.88
CA THR A 412 31.42 15.73 54.83
C THR A 412 31.36 14.23 54.54
N GLU A 413 30.96 13.43 55.52
CA GLU A 413 30.85 11.97 55.40
C GLU A 413 29.44 11.50 55.80
N ILE A 414 28.81 10.75 54.91
CA ILE A 414 27.57 10.01 55.22
C ILE A 414 27.99 8.69 55.83
N THR A 415 27.78 8.53 57.14
CA THR A 415 28.12 7.34 57.90
C THR A 415 26.92 6.41 58.07
N SER A 416 27.18 5.11 58.08
CA SER A 416 26.21 4.06 58.40
C SER A 416 26.87 3.08 59.38
N GLY A 417 26.08 2.19 59.99
CA GLY A 417 26.62 1.11 60.82
C GLY A 417 27.58 0.16 60.09
N LEU A 418 27.66 0.24 58.75
CA LEU A 418 28.47 -0.66 57.90
C LEU A 418 29.61 0.06 57.17
N GLY A 419 29.71 1.38 57.21
CA GLY A 419 30.72 2.14 56.47
C GLY A 419 30.36 3.61 56.25
N HIS A 420 31.22 4.35 55.56
CA HIS A 420 31.05 5.78 55.27
C HIS A 420 31.28 6.08 53.78
N LYS A 421 30.62 7.12 53.26
CA LYS A 421 30.80 7.59 51.88
C LYS A 421 30.61 9.11 51.78
N THR A 422 31.43 9.77 50.98
CA THR A 422 31.28 11.21 50.69
C THR A 422 30.11 11.42 49.70
N PRO A 423 29.22 12.40 49.94
CA PRO A 423 28.19 12.78 48.97
C PRO A 423 28.83 13.27 47.68
N THR A 424 28.13 13.09 46.56
CA THR A 424 28.61 13.55 45.24
C THR A 424 28.07 14.94 44.89
N CYS A 425 26.98 15.37 45.52
CA CYS A 425 26.38 16.67 45.28
C CYS A 425 25.95 17.34 46.59
N LEU A 426 25.93 18.67 46.55
CA LEU A 426 25.48 19.54 47.62
C LEU A 426 24.54 20.59 47.03
N LEU A 427 23.39 20.79 47.66
CA LEU A 427 22.39 21.77 47.30
C LEU A 427 22.16 22.68 48.51
N ILE A 428 22.55 23.95 48.38
CA ILE A 428 22.34 24.97 49.40
C ILE A 428 21.34 25.97 48.83
N VAL A 429 20.21 26.15 49.50
CA VAL A 429 19.16 27.07 49.05
C VAL A 429 18.84 28.06 50.17
N PRO A 430 18.94 29.37 49.93
CA PRO A 430 18.43 30.37 50.85
C PRO A 430 16.90 30.34 50.85
N MET A 431 16.31 30.15 52.02
CA MET A 431 14.88 30.28 52.25
C MET A 431 14.58 31.79 52.35
N LYS A 432 14.04 32.38 51.28
CA LYS A 432 13.78 33.82 51.19
C LYS A 432 12.34 34.16 50.84
N ALA A 433 11.78 35.18 51.48
CA ALA A 433 10.49 35.78 51.15
C ALA A 433 10.65 37.30 51.07
N ASN A 434 10.08 37.94 50.03
CA ASN A 434 10.24 39.39 49.79
C ASN A 434 11.72 39.86 49.81
N GLU A 435 12.63 39.10 49.19
CA GLU A 435 14.08 39.32 49.19
C GLU A 435 14.77 39.30 50.58
N LYS A 436 14.05 38.89 51.62
CA LYS A 436 14.61 38.69 52.96
C LYS A 436 14.88 37.20 53.18
N VAL A 437 16.15 36.85 53.41
CA VAL A 437 16.57 35.49 53.75
C VAL A 437 16.36 35.27 55.25
N GLU A 438 15.51 34.31 55.62
CA GLU A 438 15.22 33.98 57.03
C GLU A 438 15.93 32.69 57.47
N ALA A 439 16.29 31.84 56.50
CA ALA A 439 16.99 30.59 56.76
C ALA A 439 17.79 30.15 55.53
N VAL A 440 18.72 29.22 55.70
CA VAL A 440 19.42 28.52 54.61
C VAL A 440 19.32 27.03 54.86
N ILE A 441 18.90 26.28 53.85
CA ILE A 441 18.91 24.82 53.90
C ILE A 441 20.11 24.30 53.11
N GLU A 442 20.76 23.27 53.63
CA GLU A 442 21.81 22.53 52.95
C GLU A 442 21.42 21.07 52.89
N LEU A 443 21.46 20.48 51.69
CA LEU A 443 21.14 19.08 51.43
C LEU A 443 22.30 18.41 50.69
N ALA A 444 22.71 17.24 51.16
CA ALA A 444 23.77 16.46 50.56
C ALA A 444 23.23 15.13 50.00
N GLY A 445 23.63 14.81 48.78
CA GLY A 445 23.09 13.67 48.03
C GLY A 445 24.16 12.84 47.30
N PHE A 446 23.78 11.61 46.91
CA PHE A 446 24.55 10.75 45.99
C PHE A 446 24.10 10.88 44.53
N GLN A 447 22.99 11.55 44.26
CA GLN A 447 22.47 11.77 42.91
C GLN A 447 22.39 13.27 42.65
N LYS A 448 22.75 13.69 41.44
CA LYS A 448 22.67 15.10 41.04
C LYS A 448 21.22 15.60 41.20
N PHE A 449 21.06 16.74 41.85
CA PHE A 449 19.78 17.42 41.91
C PHE A 449 19.44 18.00 40.53
N GLU A 450 18.33 17.56 39.97
CA GLU A 450 17.82 18.03 38.68
C GLU A 450 17.27 19.45 38.80
N LYS A 451 17.23 20.18 37.69
CA LYS A 451 16.82 21.60 37.69
C LYS A 451 15.44 21.80 38.34
N TYR A 452 14.48 20.91 38.05
CA TYR A 452 13.13 20.99 38.61
C TYR A 452 13.09 20.75 40.14
N GLN A 453 14.06 20.01 40.69
CA GLN A 453 14.20 19.78 42.13
C GLN A 453 14.73 21.02 42.84
N VAL A 454 15.68 21.73 42.21
CA VAL A 454 16.20 23.02 42.70
C VAL A 454 15.08 24.08 42.67
N GLU A 455 14.39 24.23 41.54
CA GLU A 455 13.25 25.17 41.40
C GLU A 455 12.11 24.85 42.39
N PHE A 456 11.88 23.56 42.67
CA PHE A 456 10.94 23.14 43.72
C PHE A 456 11.40 23.62 45.10
N LEU A 457 12.68 23.42 45.44
CA LEU A 457 13.23 23.81 46.74
C LEU A 457 13.26 25.33 46.92
N GLU A 458 13.46 26.11 45.86
CA GLU A 458 13.32 27.57 45.88
C GLU A 458 11.88 28.00 46.22
N LYS A 459 10.87 27.41 45.57
CA LYS A 459 9.45 27.68 45.86
C LYS A 459 9.05 27.30 47.29
N VAL A 460 9.54 26.15 47.75
CA VAL A 460 9.42 25.73 49.14
C VAL A 460 10.12 26.72 50.06
N GLY A 461 11.27 27.27 49.65
CA GLY A 461 12.04 28.25 50.41
C GLY A 461 11.26 29.54 50.67
N GLU A 462 10.45 29.98 49.72
CA GLU A 462 9.54 31.12 49.91
C GLU A 462 8.49 30.85 50.99
N LEU A 463 7.80 29.69 50.90
CA LEU A 463 6.81 29.26 51.89
C LEU A 463 7.44 29.07 53.28
N THR A 464 8.66 28.53 53.32
CA THR A 464 9.44 28.29 54.53
C THR A 464 9.82 29.61 55.19
N ALA A 465 10.39 30.56 54.46
CA ALA A 465 10.81 31.85 54.99
C ALA A 465 9.62 32.63 55.57
N SER A 466 8.48 32.66 54.87
CA SER A 466 7.26 33.30 55.36
C SER A 466 6.74 32.67 56.65
N THR A 467 6.73 31.34 56.72
CA THR A 467 6.28 30.62 57.92
C THR A 467 7.25 30.82 59.09
N LEU A 468 8.55 30.62 58.87
CA LEU A 468 9.59 30.80 59.90
C LEU A 468 9.59 32.24 60.43
N GLY A 469 9.50 33.25 59.56
CA GLY A 469 9.39 34.64 59.98
C GLY A 469 8.15 34.89 60.85
N SER A 470 7.02 34.27 60.53
CA SER A 470 5.79 34.37 61.33
C SER A 470 5.93 33.70 62.69
N VAL A 471 6.49 32.48 62.75
CA VAL A 471 6.73 31.74 64.01
C VAL A 471 7.73 32.50 64.90
N LYS A 472 8.85 32.97 64.33
CA LYS A 472 9.87 33.75 65.04
C LYS A 472 9.28 35.05 65.62
N ASN A 473 8.47 35.76 64.84
CA ASN A 473 7.79 36.97 65.31
C ASN A 473 6.79 36.67 66.43
N ASN A 474 6.05 35.55 66.32
CA ASN A 474 5.12 35.12 67.37
C ASN A 474 5.86 34.73 68.67
N GLU A 475 7.00 34.05 68.58
CA GLU A 475 7.84 33.74 69.75
C GLU A 475 8.41 35.01 70.39
N LYS A 476 8.94 35.96 69.60
CA LYS A 476 9.41 37.26 70.09
C LYS A 476 8.29 38.05 70.76
N MET A 477 7.09 38.05 70.18
CA MET A 477 5.90 38.68 70.76
C MET A 477 5.49 38.03 72.09
N LYS A 478 5.47 36.69 72.17
CA LYS A 478 5.18 35.95 73.42
C LYS A 478 6.17 36.36 74.52
N LEU A 479 7.46 36.40 74.23
CA LEU A 479 8.51 36.77 75.18
C LEU A 479 8.42 38.24 75.62
N VAL A 480 8.15 39.16 74.68
CA VAL A 480 7.95 40.59 74.98
C VAL A 480 6.71 40.80 75.85
N LEU A 481 5.59 40.14 75.55
CA LEU A 481 4.37 40.19 76.37
C LEU A 481 4.60 39.64 77.78
N GLU A 482 5.39 38.57 77.92
CA GLU A 482 5.77 38.03 79.23
C GLU A 482 6.62 39.03 80.03
N ARG A 483 7.62 39.66 79.40
CA ARG A 483 8.39 40.74 80.04
C ARG A 483 7.51 41.92 80.46
N PHE A 484 6.60 42.37 79.60
CA PHE A 484 5.64 43.42 79.94
C PHE A 484 4.75 43.03 81.14
N LYS A 485 4.30 41.78 81.19
CA LYS A 485 3.49 41.26 82.31
C LYS A 485 4.27 41.29 83.62
N VAL A 486 5.53 40.82 83.61
CA VAL A 486 6.42 40.85 84.79
C VAL A 486 6.70 42.30 85.22
N GLN A 487 7.00 43.19 84.28
CA GLN A 487 7.27 44.59 84.57
C GLN A 487 6.03 45.32 85.12
N THR A 488 4.84 45.02 84.62
CA THR A 488 3.58 45.57 85.16
C THR A 488 3.32 45.11 86.59
N GLU A 489 3.61 43.83 86.89
CA GLU A 489 3.47 43.29 88.25
C GLU A 489 4.47 43.94 89.23
N GLN A 490 5.71 44.18 88.79
CA GLN A 490 6.70 44.92 89.58
C GLN A 490 6.28 46.36 89.83
N LEU A 491 5.74 47.06 88.83
CA LEU A 491 5.24 48.43 88.99
C LEU A 491 4.06 48.49 89.96
N LYS A 492 3.12 47.54 89.90
CA LYS A 492 2.02 47.45 90.87
C LYS A 492 2.53 47.21 92.29
N SER A 493 3.52 46.35 92.45
CA SER A 493 4.15 46.11 93.76
C SER A 493 4.83 47.37 94.28
N GLN A 494 5.52 48.13 93.42
CA GLN A 494 6.13 49.40 93.80
C GLN A 494 5.09 50.47 94.14
N GLU A 495 3.97 50.55 93.40
CA GLU A 495 2.87 51.46 93.67
C GLU A 495 2.23 51.17 95.04
N GLU A 496 1.97 49.90 95.36
CA GLU A 496 1.42 49.52 96.68
C GLU A 496 2.39 49.84 97.82
N GLU A 497 3.70 49.58 97.63
CA GLU A 497 4.74 49.96 98.59
C GLU A 497 4.81 51.49 98.78
N LEU A 498 4.68 52.27 97.70
CA LEU A 498 4.65 53.73 97.76
C LEU A 498 3.37 54.25 98.43
N ARG A 499 2.21 53.61 98.19
CA ARG A 499 0.96 53.93 98.88
C ARG A 499 1.08 53.65 100.37
N GLN A 500 1.67 52.52 100.74
CA GLN A 500 1.90 52.16 102.13
C GLN A 500 2.87 53.14 102.82
N ASN A 501 3.95 53.55 102.14
CA ASN A 501 4.85 54.59 102.63
C ASN A 501 4.16 55.97 102.77
N LEU A 502 3.26 56.34 101.86
CA LEU A 502 2.46 57.57 101.96
C LEU A 502 1.48 57.50 103.15
N GLU A 503 0.79 56.37 103.35
CA GLU A 503 -0.08 56.15 104.50
C GLU A 503 0.70 56.23 105.84
N GLU A 504 1.90 55.64 105.91
CA GLU A 504 2.79 55.80 107.07
C GLU A 504 3.24 57.25 107.27
N MET A 505 3.57 57.95 106.18
CA MET A 505 4.00 59.34 106.22
C MET A 505 2.88 60.26 106.71
N GLU A 506 1.65 60.12 106.19
CA GLU A 506 0.46 60.81 106.68
C GLU A 506 0.20 60.49 108.16
N ALA A 507 0.31 59.24 108.57
CA ALA A 507 0.17 58.85 109.98
C ALA A 507 1.24 59.52 110.87
N THR A 508 2.50 59.59 110.44
CA THR A 508 3.54 60.35 111.16
C THR A 508 3.29 61.86 111.16
N GLN A 509 2.77 62.42 110.07
CA GLN A 509 2.47 63.84 109.97
C GLN A 509 1.27 64.22 110.85
N GLU A 510 0.23 63.38 110.92
CA GLU A 510 -0.86 63.52 111.88
C GLU A 510 -0.37 63.40 113.33
N ALA A 511 0.52 62.44 113.62
CA ALA A 511 1.10 62.29 114.95
C ALA A 511 1.93 63.51 115.35
N LEU A 512 2.72 64.08 114.42
CA LEU A 512 3.46 65.32 114.63
C LEU A 512 2.52 66.52 114.84
N GLN A 513 1.46 66.66 114.05
CA GLN A 513 0.47 67.74 114.24
C GLN A 513 -0.27 67.61 115.58
N ARG A 514 -0.58 66.38 116.04
CA ARG A 514 -1.15 66.15 117.37
C ARG A 514 -0.15 66.56 118.46
N ALA A 515 1.12 66.19 118.32
CA ALA A 515 2.19 66.59 119.25
C ALA A 515 2.41 68.12 119.27
N GLU A 516 2.30 68.81 118.13
CA GLU A 516 2.38 70.28 118.08
C GLU A 516 1.16 70.95 118.74
N LYS A 517 -0.04 70.42 118.54
CA LYS A 517 -1.25 70.92 119.21
C LYS A 517 -1.20 70.71 120.73
N GLU A 518 -0.66 69.60 121.20
CA GLU A 518 -0.44 69.37 122.64
C GLU A 518 0.63 70.28 123.25
N LYS A 519 1.56 70.81 122.43
CA LYS A 519 2.60 71.75 122.87
C LYS A 519 2.15 73.21 122.90
N GLN A 520 1.01 73.53 122.27
CA GLN A 520 0.42 74.87 122.19
C GLN A 520 -0.84 75.04 123.06
N ALA A 521 -1.31 73.97 123.70
CA ALA A 521 -2.32 73.99 124.76
C ALA A 521 -1.62 73.97 126.13
#